data_AF-A0A2S8BHQ5-F1
#
_entry.id   AF-A0A2S8BHQ5-F1
#
_cell.length_a   1.000
_cell.length_b   1.000
_cell.length_c   1.000
_cell.angle_alpha   90.00
_cell.angle_beta   90.00
_cell.angle_gamma   90.00
#
_symmetry.space_group_name_H-M   'P 1'
#
loop_
_entity.id
_entity.type
_entity.pdbx_description
1 polymer ?
#
loop_
_entity_poly.entity_id
_entity_poly.type
_entity_poly.pdbx_seq_one_letter_code
_entity_poly.pdbx_strand_id
1 'polypeptide(L)'
;MLWAADGEMMRAAYTLRPDDDDWGQAHTLIREVMDDDQRERLVRNVVGHVSNGVREPVLSRVFEYWRNIDPEIGQQIEKGVRANLNQ
;
A
#
# COMPACT_ATOMS: atom_id res chain seq x y z
N MET A 1 18.46 -24.23 -22.67
CA MET A 1 17.03 -24.58 -22.65
C MET A 1 16.26 -23.28 -22.76
N LEU A 2 15.37 -23.16 -23.75
CA LEU A 2 14.42 -22.05 -23.87
C LEU A 2 13.15 -22.41 -23.06
N TRP A 3 12.39 -21.43 -22.58
CA TRP A 3 11.19 -21.65 -21.77
C TRP A 3 10.06 -22.33 -22.57
N ALA A 4 9.08 -22.94 -21.89
CA ALA A 4 7.90 -23.56 -22.50
C ALA A 4 6.61 -23.08 -21.84
N ALA A 5 5.50 -23.09 -22.59
CA ALA A 5 4.15 -22.76 -22.11
C ALA A 5 3.13 -23.66 -22.81
N ASP A 6 2.07 -24.06 -22.10
CA ASP A 6 0.98 -24.92 -22.58
C ASP A 6 -0.35 -24.48 -21.95
N GLY A 7 -1.45 -24.60 -22.70
CA GLY A 7 -2.79 -24.20 -22.26
C GLY A 7 -3.62 -23.45 -23.33
N GLU A 8 -4.90 -23.22 -23.01
CA GLU A 8 -5.82 -22.46 -23.87
C GLU A 8 -5.55 -20.94 -23.83
N MET A 9 -5.98 -20.23 -24.88
CA MET A 9 -5.93 -18.76 -24.88
C MET A 9 -6.93 -18.19 -23.87
N MET A 10 -6.43 -17.52 -22.84
CA MET A 10 -7.25 -16.97 -21.76
C MET A 10 -6.72 -15.62 -21.24
N ARG A 11 -7.58 -14.90 -20.50
CA ARG A 11 -7.20 -13.74 -19.68
C ARG A 11 -7.57 -14.03 -18.23
N ALA A 12 -6.58 -14.32 -17.40
CA ALA A 12 -6.74 -14.61 -15.99
C ALA A 12 -5.60 -14.01 -15.16
N ALA A 13 -5.81 -13.93 -13.85
CA ALA A 13 -4.74 -13.63 -12.91
C ALA A 13 -3.70 -14.77 -12.90
N TYR A 14 -2.49 -14.45 -12.45
CA TYR A 14 -1.44 -15.45 -12.25
C TYR A 14 -1.88 -16.50 -11.23
N THR A 15 -1.40 -17.73 -11.40
CA THR A 15 -1.48 -18.73 -10.34
C THR A 15 -0.59 -18.29 -9.19
N LEU A 16 -1.20 -18.01 -8.04
CA LEU A 16 -0.48 -17.59 -6.84
C LEU A 16 0.48 -18.69 -6.37
N ARG A 17 1.70 -18.28 -6.02
CA ARG A 17 2.70 -19.07 -5.32
C ARG A 17 2.53 -18.91 -3.80
N PRO A 18 3.25 -19.70 -2.98
CA PRO A 18 3.03 -19.74 -1.52
C PRO A 18 3.04 -18.38 -0.83
N ASP A 19 3.91 -17.47 -1.26
CA ASP A 19 4.11 -16.16 -0.64
C ASP A 19 3.55 -15.00 -1.51
N ASP A 20 2.76 -15.31 -2.54
CA ASP A 20 2.19 -14.29 -3.41
C ASP A 20 0.96 -13.66 -2.74
N ASP A 21 1.09 -12.39 -2.38
CA ASP A 21 0.00 -11.50 -2.02
C ASP A 21 0.29 -10.08 -2.54
N ASP A 22 -0.62 -9.15 -2.27
CA ASP A 22 -0.47 -7.74 -2.67
C ASP A 22 0.17 -6.86 -1.57
N TRP A 23 0.57 -7.42 -0.42
CA TRP A 23 0.83 -6.66 0.82
C TRP A 23 2.18 -6.95 1.48
N GLY A 24 2.56 -8.23 1.55
CA GLY A 24 3.68 -8.74 2.35
C GLY A 24 5.03 -8.16 1.94
N GLN A 25 5.28 -7.97 0.64
CA GLN A 25 6.53 -7.35 0.18
C GLN A 25 6.64 -5.87 0.57
N ALA A 26 5.53 -5.13 0.48
CA ALA A 26 5.49 -3.73 0.92
C ALA A 26 5.62 -3.61 2.44
N HIS A 27 4.99 -4.52 3.19
CA HIS A 27 5.16 -4.63 4.64
C HIS A 27 6.62 -4.88 5.02
N THR A 28 7.27 -5.82 4.33
CA THR A 28 8.68 -6.17 4.53
C THR A 28 9.59 -4.95 4.28
N LEU A 29 9.36 -4.21 3.20
CA LEU A 29 10.09 -2.97 2.94
C LEU A 29 9.97 -1.98 4.11
N ILE A 30 8.76 -1.77 4.63
CA ILE A 30 8.51 -0.82 5.72
C ILE A 30 9.15 -1.28 7.04
N ARG A 31 9.07 -2.57 7.37
CA ARG A 31 9.46 -3.08 8.69
C ARG A 31 10.91 -3.56 8.79
N GLU A 32 11.45 -4.12 7.71
CA GLU A 32 12.75 -4.79 7.75
C GLU A 32 13.85 -4.01 7.03
N VAL A 33 13.49 -3.09 6.14
CA VAL A 33 14.45 -2.33 5.33
C VAL A 33 14.52 -0.87 5.74
N MET A 34 13.37 -0.23 5.98
CA MET A 34 13.36 1.20 6.30
C MET A 34 13.86 1.49 7.73
N ASP A 35 14.51 2.63 7.90
CA ASP A 35 14.72 3.24 9.21
C ASP A 35 13.51 4.07 9.66
N ASP A 36 13.52 4.55 10.92
CA ASP A 36 12.42 5.34 11.48
C ASP A 36 12.20 6.65 10.73
N ASP A 37 13.27 7.34 10.34
CA ASP A 37 13.19 8.60 9.62
C ASP A 37 12.59 8.41 8.21
N GLN A 38 12.89 7.29 7.55
CA GLN A 38 12.31 6.90 6.27
C GLN A 38 10.82 6.60 6.41
N ARG A 39 10.42 5.85 7.45
CA ARG A 39 8.99 5.61 7.74
C ARG A 39 8.24 6.90 8.03
N GLU A 40 8.82 7.81 8.80
CA GLU A 40 8.21 9.10 9.08
C GLU A 40 8.04 9.94 7.79
N ARG A 41 9.08 9.99 6.94
CA ARG A 41 8.98 10.65 5.63
C ARG A 41 7.93 10.02 4.73
N LEU A 42 7.81 8.69 4.72
CA LEU A 42 6.76 7.98 3.96
C LEU A 42 5.38 8.46 4.39
N VAL A 43 5.09 8.45 5.69
CA VAL A 43 3.81 8.91 6.25
C VAL A 43 3.54 10.36 5.85
N ARG A 44 4.51 11.26 6.04
CA ARG A 44 4.35 12.68 5.69
C ARG A 44 4.04 12.88 4.20
N ASN A 45 4.75 12.17 3.31
CA ASN A 45 4.53 12.26 1.87
C ASN A 45 3.13 11.79 1.47
N VAL A 46 2.69 10.65 2.01
CA VAL A 46 1.36 10.12 1.72
C VAL A 46 0.27 11.04 2.25
N VAL A 47 0.41 11.54 3.49
CA VAL A 47 -0.54 12.50 4.07
C VAL A 47 -0.65 13.74 3.20
N GLY A 48 0.47 14.34 2.79
CA GLY A 48 0.48 15.53 1.93
C GLY A 48 -0.18 15.27 0.58
N HIS A 49 0.13 14.14 -0.06
CA HIS A 49 -0.47 13.76 -1.34
C HIS A 49 -1.99 13.57 -1.23
N VAL A 50 -2.44 12.80 -0.24
CA VAL A 50 -3.86 12.45 -0.07
C VAL A 50 -4.67 13.69 0.33
N SER A 51 -4.15 14.54 1.22
CA SER A 51 -4.80 15.80 1.60
C SER A 51 -4.96 16.78 0.43
N ASN A 52 -4.21 16.62 -0.67
CA ASN A 52 -4.29 17.49 -1.85
C ASN A 52 -5.47 17.14 -2.78
N GLY A 53 -6.66 16.96 -2.21
CA GLY A 53 -7.90 16.87 -2.98
C GLY A 53 -8.47 15.46 -3.16
N VAL A 54 -7.93 14.42 -2.53
CA VAL A 54 -8.58 13.10 -2.48
C VAL A 54 -9.85 13.21 -1.62
N ARG A 55 -10.96 12.66 -2.11
CA ARG A 55 -12.29 12.73 -1.48
C ARG A 55 -12.92 11.35 -1.38
N GLU A 56 -14.00 11.26 -0.60
CA GLU A 56 -14.80 10.05 -0.56
C GLU A 56 -15.42 9.73 -1.94
N PRO A 57 -15.55 8.42 -2.30
CA PRO A 57 -15.24 7.23 -1.49
C PRO A 57 -13.77 6.76 -1.57
N VAL A 58 -12.93 7.45 -2.35
CA VAL A 58 -11.53 7.05 -2.57
C VAL A 58 -10.73 7.20 -1.28
N LEU A 59 -11.02 8.24 -0.49
CA LEU A 59 -10.35 8.50 0.77
C LEU A 59 -10.44 7.30 1.74
N SER A 60 -11.64 6.74 1.95
CA SER A 60 -11.81 5.53 2.77
C SER A 60 -10.99 4.35 2.26
N ARG A 61 -10.94 4.15 0.94
CA ARG A 61 -10.16 3.06 0.31
C ARG A 61 -8.65 3.23 0.47
N VAL A 62 -8.16 4.48 0.49
CA VAL A 62 -6.75 4.76 0.77
C VAL A 62 -6.37 4.30 2.17
N PHE A 63 -7.22 4.56 3.17
CA PHE A 63 -6.96 4.12 4.54
C PHE A 63 -7.00 2.59 4.68
N GLU A 64 -7.94 1.93 4.01
CA GLU A 64 -7.98 0.47 3.93
C GLU A 64 -6.72 -0.11 3.28
N TYR A 65 -6.33 0.42 2.12
CA TYR A 65 -5.14 0.00 1.38
C TYR A 65 -3.87 0.05 2.25
N TRP A 66 -3.61 1.18 2.90
CA TRP A 66 -2.42 1.32 3.75
C TRP A 66 -2.48 0.44 5.00
N ARG A 67 -3.67 0.18 5.56
CA ARG A 67 -3.82 -0.75 6.69
C ARG A 67 -3.59 -2.21 6.30
N ASN A 68 -3.90 -2.59 5.05
CA ASN A 68 -3.59 -3.93 4.54
C ASN A 68 -2.07 -4.12 4.40
N ILE A 69 -1.34 -3.07 4.02
CA ILE A 69 0.13 -3.09 3.99
C ILE A 69 0.70 -3.13 5.41
N ASP A 70 0.34 -2.15 6.25
CA ASP A 70 0.80 -2.07 7.62
C ASP A 70 -0.21 -1.32 8.50
N PRO A 71 -0.78 -1.96 9.54
CA PRO A 71 -1.83 -1.34 10.37
C PRO A 71 -1.40 -0.05 11.08
N GLU A 72 -0.13 0.06 11.48
CA GLU A 72 0.39 1.21 12.22
C GLU A 72 0.62 2.40 11.30
N ILE A 73 1.30 2.18 10.17
CA ILE A 73 1.50 3.20 9.13
C ILE A 73 0.16 3.66 8.58
N GLY A 74 -0.78 2.74 8.31
CA GLY A 74 -2.14 3.07 7.89
C GLY A 74 -2.87 3.96 8.90
N GLN A 75 -2.73 3.69 10.21
CA GLN A 75 -3.30 4.53 11.26
C GLN A 75 -2.65 5.93 11.30
N GLN A 76 -1.32 6.01 11.17
CA GLN A 76 -0.59 7.28 11.17
C GLN A 76 -0.99 8.16 9.97
N ILE A 77 -1.10 7.56 8.79
CA ILE A 77 -1.58 8.23 7.56
C ILE A 77 -3.00 8.76 7.77
N GLU A 78 -3.92 7.93 8.25
CA GLU A 78 -5.30 8.35 8.46
C GLU A 78 -5.41 9.50 9.46
N LYS A 79 -4.70 9.42 10.59
CA LYS A 79 -4.64 10.52 11.57
C LYS A 79 -4.12 11.81 10.93
N GLY A 80 -3.01 11.73 10.19
CA GLY A 80 -2.41 12.90 9.54
C GLY A 80 -3.34 13.55 8.50
N VAL A 81 -3.98 12.74 7.65
CA VAL A 81 -4.93 13.26 6.65
C VAL A 81 -6.14 13.89 7.31
N ARG A 82 -6.74 13.25 8.32
CA ARG A 82 -7.89 13.82 9.04
C ARG A 82 -7.53 15.11 9.78
N ALA A 83 -6.32 15.21 10.33
CA ALA A 83 -5.85 16.45 10.95
C ALA A 83 -5.77 17.59 9.93
N ASN A 84 -5.23 17.34 8.73
CA ASN A 84 -5.12 18.36 7.68
C ASN A 84 -6.47 18.79 7.10
N LEU A 85 -7.44 17.87 6.99
CA LEU A 85 -8.77 18.19 6.46
C LEU A 85 -9.65 18.97 7.46
N ASN A 86 -9.30 18.94 8.74
CA ASN A 86 -10.00 19.65 9.82
C ASN A 86 -9.36 21.01 10.15
N GLN A 87 -8.27 21.39 9.47
CA GLN A 87 -7.65 22.72 9.53
C GLN A 87 -8.29 23.65 8.51
#